data_AF-A0A9P5T255-F1
#
_entry.id   AF-A0A9P5T255-F1
#
_cell.length_a   1.000
_cell.length_b   1.000
_cell.length_c   1.000
_cell.angle_alpha   90.00
_cell.angle_beta   90.00
_cell.angle_gamma   90.00
#
_symmetry.space_group_name_H-M   'P 1'
#
loop_
_entity.id
_entity.type
_entity.pdbx_description
1 polymer ?
#
loop_
_entity_poly.entity_id
_entity_poly.type
_entity_poly.pdbx_seq_one_letter_code
_entity_poly.pdbx_strand_id
1 'polypeptide(L)'
;MGQYYVLLNLTKRQYFADEYMAGKMWEILYNLYNKPFVARALIELPDSPAASARSAPRLGSWAGDRLVIIGDYSDEVPFFFTEAEQQELKSSKVKVESNSGGTEEREMNLYSFAHEHYKAVGKEHLTADSTRQELARLFPKGKKTQHLVLNLDRKEYLDPTAFKEPASSVEGFARLQHGVMQGLFSQLCYSSGSGGGDVEVFMTGRWAGQRIAIREKEKIEDLDSWRDITERVVEDIEEYVLND
;
A
#
# COMPACT_ATOMS: atom_id res chain seq x y z
N MET A 1 2.35 -17.46 16.87
CA MET A 1 2.81 -17.22 15.48
C MET A 1 2.50 -15.76 15.18
N GLY A 2 3.29 -15.08 14.36
CA GLY A 2 2.97 -13.69 13.97
C GLY A 2 2.10 -13.70 12.71
N GLN A 3 1.23 -12.71 12.58
CA GLN A 3 0.49 -12.43 11.35
C GLN A 3 1.42 -11.76 10.32
N TYR A 4 1.32 -12.19 9.08
CA TYR A 4 2.03 -11.64 7.93
C TYR A 4 1.07 -10.87 7.04
N TYR A 5 1.53 -9.74 6.54
CA TYR A 5 0.74 -8.83 5.73
C TYR A 5 1.34 -8.68 4.34
N VAL A 6 0.50 -8.45 3.35
CA VAL A 6 0.93 -8.22 1.96
C VAL A 6 0.17 -7.06 1.33
N LEU A 7 0.87 -6.22 0.56
CA LEU A 7 0.25 -5.17 -0.24
C LEU A 7 -0.23 -5.72 -1.59
N LEU A 8 -1.54 -5.63 -1.82
CA LEU A 8 -2.23 -6.05 -3.03
C LEU A 8 -2.64 -4.85 -3.88
N ASN A 9 -2.56 -5.03 -5.19
CA ASN A 9 -3.27 -4.25 -6.20
C ASN A 9 -4.42 -5.08 -6.75
N LEU A 10 -5.64 -4.74 -6.32
CA LEU A 10 -6.87 -5.46 -6.67
C LEU A 10 -7.25 -5.23 -8.14
N THR A 11 -7.05 -4.00 -8.66
CA THR A 11 -7.37 -3.66 -10.05
C THR A 11 -6.57 -4.52 -11.04
N LYS A 12 -5.26 -4.65 -10.81
CA LYS A 12 -4.36 -5.37 -11.71
C LYS A 12 -4.12 -6.84 -11.32
N ARG A 13 -4.70 -7.30 -10.20
CA ARG A 13 -4.46 -8.63 -9.62
C ARG A 13 -2.96 -8.90 -9.45
N GLN A 14 -2.29 -8.00 -8.74
CA GLN A 14 -0.85 -8.04 -8.47
C GLN A 14 -0.59 -7.94 -6.97
N TYR A 15 0.54 -8.47 -6.52
CA TYR A 15 0.99 -8.30 -5.14
C TYR A 15 2.51 -8.22 -5.08
N PHE A 16 3.05 -7.54 -4.07
CA PHE A 16 4.49 -7.56 -3.84
C PHE A 16 4.92 -8.87 -3.15
N ALA A 17 5.80 -9.63 -3.79
CA ALA A 17 6.20 -10.95 -3.30
C ALA A 17 7.03 -10.92 -2.00
N ASP A 18 6.97 -12.03 -1.26
CA ASP A 18 7.35 -12.19 0.15
C ASP A 18 8.72 -11.65 0.55
N GLU A 19 9.73 -11.71 -0.31
CA GLU A 19 11.10 -11.30 0.06
C GLU A 19 11.24 -9.80 0.38
N TYR A 20 10.30 -8.98 -0.09
CA TYR A 20 10.38 -7.54 0.09
C TYR A 20 9.25 -7.02 0.97
N MET A 21 8.03 -7.50 0.80
CA MET A 21 6.83 -6.86 1.33
C MET A 21 5.96 -7.72 2.23
N ALA A 22 6.25 -9.01 2.38
CA ALA A 22 5.60 -9.82 3.40
C ALA A 22 6.32 -9.65 4.72
N GLY A 23 5.57 -9.29 5.75
CA GLY A 23 6.12 -9.08 7.08
C GLY A 23 5.03 -8.83 8.08
N LYS A 24 5.43 -8.73 9.34
CA LYS A 24 4.55 -8.27 10.41
C LYS A 24 4.15 -6.81 10.16
N MET A 25 3.01 -6.38 10.69
CA MET A 25 2.51 -5.01 10.50
C MET A 25 3.58 -3.96 10.82
N TRP A 26 4.23 -4.06 11.99
CA TRP A 26 5.29 -3.13 12.38
C TRP A 26 6.48 -3.14 11.40
N GLU A 27 6.81 -4.29 10.80
CA GLU A 27 7.85 -4.38 9.78
C GLU A 27 7.39 -3.56 8.56
N ILE A 28 6.17 -3.73 8.07
CA ILE A 28 5.66 -2.94 6.93
C ILE A 28 5.64 -1.44 7.24
N LEU A 29 5.21 -1.04 8.44
CA LEU A 29 5.14 0.37 8.85
C LEU A 29 6.52 1.04 8.94
N TYR A 30 7.54 0.32 9.41
CA TYR A 30 8.88 0.88 9.65
C TYR A 30 9.92 0.53 8.58
N ASN A 31 9.61 -0.39 7.66
CA ASN A 31 10.57 -0.89 6.67
C ASN A 31 10.89 0.17 5.59
N LEU A 32 12.11 0.70 5.67
CA LEU A 32 12.67 1.68 4.73
C LEU A 32 12.93 1.14 3.32
N TYR A 33 12.94 -0.19 3.13
CA TYR A 33 13.12 -0.80 1.82
C TYR A 33 11.84 -0.72 1.00
N ASN A 34 10.66 -0.76 1.64
CA ASN A 34 9.38 -0.96 0.97
C ASN A 34 8.73 0.31 0.47
N LYS A 35 8.82 1.37 1.26
CA LYS A 35 8.21 2.67 0.97
C LYS A 35 8.64 3.24 -0.39
N PRO A 36 9.93 3.19 -0.81
CA PRO A 36 10.33 3.64 -2.14
C PRO A 36 9.67 2.87 -3.28
N PHE A 37 9.46 1.56 -3.16
CA PHE A 37 8.80 0.77 -4.20
C PHE A 37 7.33 1.12 -4.35
N VAL A 38 6.62 1.29 -3.23
CA VAL A 38 5.22 1.71 -3.26
C VAL A 38 5.11 3.12 -3.81
N ALA A 39 5.89 4.06 -3.28
CA ALA A 39 5.88 5.44 -3.74
C ALA A 39 6.14 5.53 -5.26
N ARG A 40 7.10 4.74 -5.76
CA ARG A 40 7.37 4.61 -7.20
C ARG A 40 6.19 4.03 -7.98
N ALA A 41 5.48 3.03 -7.44
CA ALA A 41 4.34 2.43 -8.12
C ALA A 41 3.12 3.38 -8.16
N LEU A 42 2.96 4.24 -7.15
CA LEU A 42 1.79 5.12 -6.97
C LEU A 42 1.93 6.50 -7.59
N ILE A 43 3.15 6.90 -7.95
CA ILE A 43 3.38 8.25 -8.45
C ILE A 43 2.78 8.46 -9.84
N GLU A 44 1.91 9.44 -9.95
CA GLU A 44 1.41 9.88 -11.24
C GLU A 44 2.50 10.68 -11.94
N LEU A 45 2.96 10.16 -13.07
CA LEU A 45 3.90 10.88 -13.88
C LEU A 45 3.20 12.05 -14.57
N PRO A 46 3.85 13.21 -14.72
CA PRO A 46 3.35 14.27 -15.58
C PRO A 46 3.01 13.70 -16.96
N ASP A 47 2.01 14.26 -17.63
CA ASP A 47 1.72 14.03 -19.05
C ASP A 47 2.96 14.31 -19.90
N SER A 48 3.85 13.33 -19.95
CA SER A 48 5.00 13.34 -20.82
C SER A 48 4.54 12.70 -22.12
N PRO A 49 4.39 13.49 -23.21
CA PRO A 49 3.90 12.98 -24.47
C PRO A 49 4.92 11.97 -25.00
N ALA A 50 4.60 10.69 -24.81
CA ALA A 50 5.22 9.52 -25.42
C ALA A 50 6.67 9.16 -25.03
N ALA A 51 6.86 7.84 -24.87
CA ALA A 51 8.00 7.08 -25.38
C ALA A 51 9.27 6.84 -24.56
N SER A 52 9.48 7.39 -23.35
CA SER A 52 10.64 6.97 -22.51
C SER A 52 10.28 6.11 -21.27
N ALA A 53 9.00 5.96 -20.93
CA ALA A 53 8.55 5.06 -19.85
C ALA A 53 8.64 3.55 -20.20
N ARG A 54 9.02 3.19 -21.44
CA ARG A 54 9.23 1.78 -21.83
C ARG A 54 10.39 1.09 -21.10
N SER A 55 11.29 1.83 -20.43
CA SER A 55 12.41 1.24 -19.70
C SER A 55 12.19 1.09 -18.19
N ALA A 56 11.08 1.58 -17.64
CA ALA A 56 10.77 1.49 -16.21
C ALA A 56 9.37 0.87 -16.03
N PRO A 57 9.23 -0.47 -16.11
CA PRO A 57 7.94 -1.17 -16.24
C PRO A 57 6.91 -0.92 -15.13
N ARG A 58 7.26 -0.14 -14.09
CA ARG A 58 6.55 -0.04 -12.81
C ARG A 58 6.42 1.39 -12.27
N LEU A 59 7.00 2.37 -12.95
CA LEU A 59 6.89 3.76 -12.49
C LEU A 59 5.47 4.27 -12.75
N GLY A 60 4.75 4.61 -11.68
CA GLY A 60 3.35 5.03 -11.74
C GLY A 60 2.37 3.96 -12.20
N SER A 61 2.79 2.70 -12.28
CA SER A 61 1.95 1.65 -12.85
C SER A 61 0.73 1.32 -12.00
N TRP A 62 0.70 1.71 -10.73
CA TRP A 62 -0.39 1.48 -9.77
C TRP A 62 -1.12 2.78 -9.39
N ALA A 63 -0.73 3.92 -9.95
CA ALA A 63 -1.44 5.18 -9.72
C ALA A 63 -2.90 5.06 -10.18
N GLY A 64 -3.84 5.31 -9.27
CA GLY A 64 -5.28 5.21 -9.50
C GLY A 64 -5.88 3.81 -9.40
N ASP A 65 -5.10 2.80 -9.00
CA ASP A 65 -5.60 1.44 -8.77
C ASP A 65 -6.11 1.23 -7.34
N ARG A 66 -6.98 0.23 -7.14
CA ARG A 66 -7.51 -0.20 -5.84
C ARG A 66 -6.46 -1.00 -5.08
N LEU A 67 -6.10 -0.56 -3.87
CA LEU A 67 -5.03 -1.17 -3.06
C LEU A 67 -5.52 -1.60 -1.69
N VAL A 68 -4.89 -2.64 -1.13
CA VAL A 68 -5.12 -3.07 0.26
C VAL A 68 -3.88 -3.73 0.83
N ILE A 69 -3.62 -3.56 2.13
CA ILE A 69 -2.67 -4.38 2.89
C ILE A 69 -3.49 -5.42 3.68
N ILE A 70 -3.31 -6.71 3.39
CA ILE A 70 -4.12 -7.80 3.96
C ILE A 70 -3.26 -8.74 4.79
N GLY A 71 -3.75 -9.16 5.97
CA GLY A 71 -3.10 -10.17 6.81
C GLY A 71 -3.46 -11.61 6.43
N ASP A 72 -2.55 -12.56 6.64
CA ASP A 72 -2.70 -14.00 6.33
C ASP A 72 -3.77 -14.74 7.14
N TYR A 73 -4.23 -14.16 8.25
CA TYR A 73 -5.35 -14.64 9.07
C TYR A 73 -6.68 -13.92 8.80
N SER A 74 -6.76 -13.08 7.76
CA SER A 74 -7.97 -12.28 7.46
C SER A 74 -9.02 -13.14 6.74
N ASP A 75 -9.74 -13.97 7.48
CA ASP A 75 -10.68 -14.95 6.92
C ASP A 75 -12.00 -14.34 6.44
N GLU A 76 -12.26 -13.07 6.77
CA GLU A 76 -13.46 -12.37 6.32
C GLU A 76 -13.36 -11.90 4.87
N VAL A 77 -14.50 -11.93 4.17
CA VAL A 77 -14.62 -11.35 2.83
C VAL A 77 -14.61 -9.81 2.96
N PRO A 78 -13.66 -9.11 2.33
CA PRO A 78 -13.53 -7.68 2.55
C PRO A 78 -14.75 -6.89 2.07
N PHE A 79 -15.20 -5.94 2.88
CA PHE A 79 -16.41 -5.13 2.59
C PHE A 79 -16.30 -4.30 1.29
N PHE A 80 -15.08 -4.03 0.84
CA PHE A 80 -14.82 -3.24 -0.37
C PHE A 80 -14.82 -4.07 -1.66
N PHE A 81 -15.05 -5.39 -1.58
CA PHE A 81 -15.17 -6.25 -2.77
C PHE A 81 -16.51 -6.05 -3.48
N THR A 82 -16.44 -6.03 -4.81
CA THR A 82 -17.63 -6.16 -5.68
C THR A 82 -18.26 -7.55 -5.52
N GLU A 83 -19.55 -7.70 -5.84
CA GLU A 83 -20.23 -9.01 -5.75
C GLU A 83 -19.51 -10.12 -6.54
N ALA A 84 -18.96 -9.78 -7.70
CA ALA A 84 -18.19 -10.71 -8.52
C ALA A 84 -16.88 -11.14 -7.83
N GLU A 85 -16.14 -10.21 -7.22
CA GLU A 85 -14.92 -10.52 -6.46
C GLU A 85 -15.23 -11.38 -5.22
N GLN A 86 -16.34 -11.10 -4.53
CA GLN A 86 -16.79 -11.92 -3.40
C GLN A 86 -17.15 -13.34 -3.82
N GLN A 87 -17.85 -13.48 -4.95
CA GLN A 87 -18.23 -14.79 -5.49
C GLN A 87 -17.00 -15.58 -5.94
N GLU A 88 -16.05 -14.93 -6.61
CA GLU A 88 -14.79 -15.54 -7.03
C GLU A 88 -14.02 -16.07 -5.80
N LEU A 89 -13.83 -15.24 -4.77
CA LEU A 89 -13.13 -15.63 -3.54
C LEU A 89 -13.81 -16.82 -2.85
N LYS A 90 -15.14 -16.77 -2.66
CA LYS A 90 -15.92 -17.83 -2.01
C LYS A 90 -15.92 -19.15 -2.78
N SER A 91 -15.74 -19.10 -4.10
CA SER A 91 -15.68 -20.30 -4.94
C SER A 91 -14.31 -20.98 -4.92
N SER A 92 -13.26 -20.28 -4.47
CA SER A 92 -11.91 -20.81 -4.34
C SER A 92 -11.74 -21.59 -3.03
N LYS A 93 -11.08 -22.73 -3.14
CA LYS A 93 -10.78 -23.63 -2.02
C LYS A 93 -9.30 -23.93 -1.99
N VAL A 94 -8.74 -23.99 -0.79
CA VAL A 94 -7.36 -24.44 -0.55
C VAL A 94 -7.38 -25.79 0.15
N LYS A 95 -6.51 -26.71 -0.30
CA LYS A 95 -6.26 -27.98 0.38
C LYS A 95 -5.22 -27.75 1.47
N VAL A 96 -5.60 -27.96 2.72
CA VAL A 96 -4.73 -27.82 3.88
C VAL A 96 -4.49 -29.20 4.47
N GLU A 97 -3.23 -29.55 4.70
CA GLU A 97 -2.89 -30.75 5.45
C GLU A 97 -3.20 -30.53 6.94
N SER A 98 -4.10 -31.34 7.49
CA SER A 98 -4.42 -31.35 8.91
C SER A 98 -3.29 -32.00 9.72
N ASN A 99 -3.12 -31.58 10.97
CA ASN A 99 -2.17 -32.19 11.91
C ASN A 99 -2.44 -33.70 12.17
N SER A 100 -3.65 -34.18 11.84
CA SER A 100 -4.05 -35.59 11.91
C SER A 100 -3.68 -36.42 10.68
N GLY A 101 -2.99 -35.84 9.68
CA GLY A 101 -2.57 -36.55 8.46
C GLY A 101 -3.65 -36.71 7.39
N GLY A 102 -4.77 -36.00 7.51
CA GLY A 102 -5.80 -35.89 6.46
C GLY A 102 -5.70 -34.55 5.71
N THR A 103 -6.19 -34.49 4.47
CA THR A 103 -6.33 -33.22 3.73
C THR A 103 -7.73 -32.67 3.93
N GLU A 104 -7.85 -31.45 4.44
CA GLU A 104 -9.11 -30.71 4.55
C GLU A 104 -9.19 -29.65 3.44
N GLU A 105 -10.37 -29.46 2.85
CA GLU A 105 -10.64 -28.29 2.01
C GLU A 105 -11.17 -27.16 2.88
N ARG A 106 -10.54 -25.99 2.80
CA ARG A 106 -11.00 -24.76 3.47
C ARG A 106 -11.29 -23.68 2.44
N GLU A 107 -12.21 -22.79 2.79
CA GLU A 107 -12.41 -21.56 2.03
C GLU A 107 -11.10 -20.75 2.06
N MET A 108 -10.76 -20.19 0.91
CA MET A 108 -9.53 -19.44 0.75
C MET A 108 -9.74 -17.99 1.20
N ASN A 109 -8.91 -17.51 2.11
CA ASN A 109 -8.90 -16.09 2.45
C ASN A 109 -8.19 -15.26 1.37
N LEU A 110 -8.37 -13.92 1.39
CA LEU A 110 -7.83 -13.06 0.33
C LEU A 110 -6.30 -13.14 0.23
N TYR A 111 -5.61 -13.30 1.36
CA TYR A 111 -4.15 -13.46 1.36
C TYR A 111 -3.73 -14.68 0.53
N SER A 112 -4.31 -15.85 0.83
CA SER A 112 -4.03 -17.10 0.13
C SER A 112 -4.46 -17.03 -1.33
N PHE A 113 -5.61 -16.40 -1.59
CA PHE A 113 -6.14 -16.19 -2.93
C PHE A 113 -5.23 -15.35 -3.81
N ALA A 114 -4.69 -14.25 -3.27
CA ALA A 114 -3.72 -13.44 -3.99
C ALA A 114 -2.44 -14.23 -4.28
N HIS A 115 -1.95 -15.02 -3.33
CA HIS A 115 -0.74 -15.82 -3.54
C HIS A 115 -0.90 -16.85 -4.69
N GLU A 116 -2.09 -17.44 -4.84
CA GLU A 116 -2.35 -18.43 -5.90
C GLU A 116 -2.73 -17.79 -7.24
N HIS A 117 -3.51 -16.71 -7.23
CA HIS A 117 -4.16 -16.18 -8.43
C HIS A 117 -3.62 -14.83 -8.90
N TYR A 118 -2.90 -14.08 -8.06
CA TYR A 118 -2.35 -12.78 -8.44
C TYR A 118 -0.93 -12.92 -8.97
N LYS A 119 -0.54 -12.00 -9.85
CA LYS A 119 0.82 -11.93 -10.35
C LYS A 119 1.73 -11.31 -9.30
N ALA A 120 2.69 -12.09 -8.81
CA ALA A 120 3.80 -11.60 -8.01
C ALA A 120 4.59 -10.53 -8.77
N VAL A 121 4.74 -9.35 -8.16
CA VAL A 121 5.56 -8.25 -8.65
C VAL A 121 6.72 -8.01 -7.66
N GLY A 122 7.90 -7.68 -8.16
CA GLY A 122 9.07 -7.35 -7.32
C GLY A 122 10.22 -8.34 -7.42
N LYS A 123 10.04 -9.47 -8.12
CA LYS A 123 11.11 -10.46 -8.40
C LYS A 123 12.20 -9.95 -9.34
N GLU A 124 11.95 -8.83 -10.02
CA GLU A 124 12.95 -8.16 -10.84
C GLU A 124 13.96 -7.49 -9.89
N HIS A 125 15.27 -7.57 -10.15
CA HIS A 125 16.36 -7.16 -9.25
C HIS A 125 16.43 -5.63 -9.00
N LEU A 126 15.31 -4.99 -8.69
CA LEU A 126 15.25 -3.63 -8.26
C LEU A 126 15.63 -3.62 -6.77
N THR A 127 16.81 -3.07 -6.48
CA THR A 127 17.21 -2.81 -5.11
C THR A 127 16.55 -1.53 -4.63
N ALA A 128 16.51 -1.33 -3.31
CA ALA A 128 16.11 -0.03 -2.77
C ALA A 128 17.00 1.10 -3.33
N ASP A 129 18.29 0.83 -3.59
CA ASP A 129 19.22 1.81 -4.13
C ASP A 129 18.94 2.17 -5.59
N SER A 130 18.62 1.22 -6.46
CA SER A 130 18.24 1.55 -7.84
C SER A 130 16.93 2.34 -7.88
N THR A 131 15.96 1.98 -7.04
CA THR A 131 14.71 2.73 -6.87
C THR A 131 14.96 4.15 -6.36
N ARG A 132 15.85 4.33 -5.38
CA ARG A 132 16.25 5.65 -4.87
C ARG A 132 16.92 6.50 -5.94
N GLN A 133 17.83 5.92 -6.73
CA GLN A 133 18.50 6.63 -7.82
C GLN A 133 17.49 7.08 -8.89
N GLU A 134 16.51 6.23 -9.21
CA GLU A 134 15.45 6.57 -10.17
C GLU A 134 14.55 7.69 -9.64
N LEU A 135 14.09 7.63 -8.39
CA LEU A 135 13.30 8.69 -7.76
C LEU A 135 14.10 10.02 -7.71
N ALA A 136 15.38 9.98 -7.33
CA ALA A 136 16.24 11.16 -7.33
C ALA A 136 16.44 11.76 -8.73
N ARG A 137 16.45 10.93 -9.78
CA ARG A 137 16.51 11.38 -11.17
C ARG A 137 15.21 12.05 -11.62
N LEU A 138 14.07 11.53 -11.19
CA LEU A 138 12.75 12.08 -11.52
C LEU A 138 12.45 13.37 -10.74
N PHE A 139 12.96 13.45 -9.50
CA PHE A 139 12.75 14.56 -8.57
C PHE A 139 14.09 15.15 -8.12
N PRO A 140 14.82 15.84 -9.02
CA PRO A 140 16.13 16.37 -8.70
C PRO A 140 16.05 17.43 -7.58
N LYS A 141 17.07 17.42 -6.71
CA LYS A 141 17.22 18.38 -5.62
C LYS A 141 17.18 19.82 -6.15
N GLY A 142 16.47 20.69 -5.45
CA GLY A 142 16.38 22.13 -5.76
C GLY A 142 15.05 22.57 -6.37
N LYS A 143 14.27 21.65 -6.97
CA LYS A 143 12.87 21.94 -7.32
C LYS A 143 12.01 21.73 -6.07
N LYS A 144 11.36 22.79 -5.59
CA LYS A 144 10.39 22.68 -4.50
C LYS A 144 9.08 22.12 -5.06
N THR A 145 8.97 20.80 -5.18
CA THR A 145 7.72 20.13 -5.55
C THR A 145 7.12 19.46 -4.32
N GLN A 146 5.92 19.91 -3.93
CA GLN A 146 5.12 19.24 -2.91
C GLN A 146 4.27 18.16 -3.60
N HIS A 147 4.31 16.94 -3.07
CA HIS A 147 3.42 15.87 -3.48
C HIS A 147 2.47 15.53 -2.35
N LEU A 148 1.26 15.09 -2.71
CA LEU A 148 0.25 14.61 -1.77
C LEU A 148 -0.02 13.13 -2.06
N VAL A 149 -0.35 12.36 -1.01
CA VAL A 149 -0.91 11.02 -1.16
C VAL A 149 -2.42 11.15 -1.21
N LEU A 150 -3.04 10.64 -2.26
CA LEU A 150 -4.43 10.89 -2.60
C LEU A 150 -5.25 9.61 -2.53
N ASN A 151 -6.46 9.76 -2.00
CA ASN A 151 -7.55 8.84 -2.20
C ASN A 151 -8.54 9.42 -3.21
N LEU A 152 -8.59 8.83 -4.40
CA LEU A 152 -9.36 9.34 -5.52
C LEU A 152 -10.87 9.07 -5.37
N ASP A 153 -11.26 8.04 -4.62
CA ASP A 153 -12.66 7.68 -4.42
C ASP A 153 -13.34 8.61 -3.40
N ARG A 154 -12.62 8.99 -2.36
CA ARG A 154 -13.14 9.82 -1.28
C ARG A 154 -12.81 11.31 -1.41
N LYS A 155 -11.98 11.67 -2.39
CA LYS A 155 -11.37 13.01 -2.48
C LYS A 155 -10.72 13.42 -1.16
N GLU A 156 -9.93 12.52 -0.60
CA GLU A 156 -9.15 12.75 0.63
C GLU A 156 -7.66 12.77 0.31
N TYR A 157 -6.86 13.44 1.14
CA TYR A 157 -5.41 13.42 0.97
C TYR A 157 -4.64 13.42 2.29
N LEU A 158 -3.37 13.01 2.19
CA LEU A 158 -2.35 13.18 3.23
C LEU A 158 -1.27 14.15 2.73
N ASP A 159 -0.99 15.19 3.52
CA ASP A 159 0.07 16.15 3.28
C ASP A 159 1.35 15.75 4.03
N PRO A 160 2.45 15.41 3.34
CA PRO A 160 3.68 15.00 4.00
C PRO A 160 4.28 16.07 4.94
N THR A 161 3.95 17.35 4.74
CA THR A 161 4.45 18.43 5.60
C THR A 161 3.90 18.39 7.02
N ALA A 162 2.67 17.91 7.22
CA ALA A 162 2.07 17.80 8.55
C ALA A 162 2.69 16.64 9.37
N PHE A 163 3.36 15.69 8.72
CA PHE A 163 4.18 14.67 9.38
C PHE A 163 5.57 15.20 9.83
N LYS A 164 5.79 16.51 9.77
CA LYS A 164 7.07 17.19 10.12
C LYS A 164 8.26 16.70 9.28
N GLU A 165 7.98 16.23 8.07
CA GLU A 165 9.00 15.69 7.19
C GLU A 165 9.89 16.80 6.61
N PRO A 166 11.20 16.56 6.47
CA PRO A 166 12.13 17.56 5.94
C PRO A 166 11.93 17.85 4.44
N ALA A 167 11.22 16.98 3.73
CA ALA A 167 10.99 17.10 2.30
C ALA A 167 9.60 16.57 1.92
N SER A 168 8.82 17.38 1.21
CA SER A 168 7.49 17.01 0.70
C SER A 168 7.51 16.41 -0.71
N SER A 169 8.70 16.10 -1.23
CA SER A 169 8.87 15.38 -2.48
C SER A 169 8.78 13.87 -2.25
N VAL A 170 8.38 13.11 -3.27
CA VAL A 170 8.29 11.64 -3.19
C VAL A 170 9.64 11.01 -2.85
N GLU A 171 10.75 11.54 -3.37
CA GLU A 171 12.10 11.08 -3.02
C GLU A 171 12.41 11.28 -1.53
N GLY A 172 11.94 12.39 -0.95
CA GLY A 172 12.14 12.72 0.45
C GLY A 172 11.37 11.79 1.38
N PHE A 173 10.05 11.79 1.26
CA PHE A 173 9.19 11.10 2.22
C PHE A 173 9.21 9.57 2.09
N ALA A 174 9.49 9.04 0.89
CA ALA A 174 9.54 7.59 0.69
C ALA A 174 10.72 6.93 1.41
N ARG A 175 11.65 7.71 1.96
CA ARG A 175 12.86 7.23 2.65
C ARG A 175 12.80 7.38 4.16
N LEU A 176 11.68 7.87 4.69
CA LEU A 176 11.54 8.13 6.12
C LEU A 176 10.95 6.92 6.85
N GLN A 177 11.49 6.67 8.04
CA GLN A 177 11.01 5.59 8.91
C GLN A 177 9.62 5.91 9.44
N HIS A 178 9.38 7.18 9.75
CA HIS A 178 8.09 7.72 10.16
C HIS A 178 7.67 8.78 9.15
N GLY A 179 6.39 8.87 8.85
CA GLY A 179 5.93 9.85 7.86
C GLY A 179 4.65 9.50 7.13
N VAL A 180 4.40 10.20 6.04
CA VAL A 180 3.18 10.09 5.23
C VAL A 180 2.96 8.68 4.70
N MET A 181 4.02 7.93 4.41
CA MET A 181 3.92 6.54 3.95
C MET A 181 3.47 5.59 5.05
N GLN A 182 3.84 5.87 6.31
CA GLN A 182 3.29 5.15 7.47
C GLN A 182 1.79 5.46 7.61
N GLY A 183 1.42 6.73 7.44
CA GLY A 183 0.03 7.17 7.30
C GLY A 183 -0.73 6.40 6.23
N LEU A 184 -0.19 6.34 5.02
CA LEU A 184 -0.82 5.59 3.93
C LEU A 184 -1.02 4.12 4.30
N PHE A 185 -0.01 3.46 4.87
CA PHE A 185 -0.12 2.04 5.20
C PHE A 185 -1.17 1.78 6.29
N SER A 186 -1.29 2.65 7.29
CA SER A 186 -2.38 2.54 8.28
C SER A 186 -3.76 2.68 7.64
N GLN A 187 -3.90 3.53 6.62
CA GLN A 187 -5.15 3.71 5.91
C GLN A 187 -5.47 2.55 4.95
N LEU A 188 -4.50 1.76 4.51
CA LEU A 188 -4.68 0.64 3.58
C LEU A 188 -4.88 -0.72 4.24
N CYS A 189 -4.62 -0.84 5.53
CA CYS A 189 -4.69 -2.10 6.24
C CYS A 189 -6.12 -2.64 6.33
N TYR A 190 -6.27 -3.95 6.15
CA TYR A 190 -7.48 -4.70 6.44
C TYR A 190 -7.10 -6.01 7.14
N SER A 191 -7.64 -6.21 8.33
CA SER A 191 -7.51 -7.39 9.18
C SER A 191 -8.82 -7.61 9.92
N SER A 192 -9.21 -8.87 10.10
CA SER A 192 -10.35 -9.28 10.91
C SER A 192 -10.01 -9.44 12.40
N GLY A 193 -8.77 -9.13 12.81
CA GLY A 193 -8.33 -9.25 14.22
C GLY A 193 -7.97 -10.67 14.63
N SER A 194 -7.91 -11.57 13.65
CA SER A 194 -7.49 -12.94 13.82
C SER A 194 -5.98 -13.01 13.60
N GLY A 195 -5.23 -13.69 14.47
CA GLY A 195 -3.78 -13.92 14.27
C GLY A 195 -2.85 -13.25 15.28
N GLY A 196 -3.31 -12.22 16.00
CA GLY A 196 -2.52 -11.52 17.03
C GLY A 196 -1.41 -10.64 16.44
N GLY A 197 -1.06 -9.57 17.15
CA GLY A 197 -0.16 -8.53 16.63
C GLY A 197 -0.85 -7.53 15.69
N ASP A 198 -2.18 -7.62 15.60
CA ASP A 198 -3.02 -6.56 15.07
C ASP A 198 -2.89 -5.30 15.91
N VAL A 199 -2.87 -4.16 15.21
CA VAL A 199 -3.01 -2.85 15.84
C VAL A 199 -4.46 -2.45 15.66
N GLU A 200 -5.23 -2.41 16.75
CA GLU A 200 -6.69 -2.21 16.70
C GLU A 200 -7.09 -0.98 15.88
N VAL A 201 -6.37 0.14 16.07
CA VAL A 201 -6.60 1.40 15.34
C VAL A 201 -6.35 1.27 13.82
N PHE A 202 -5.56 0.29 13.38
CA PHE A 202 -5.23 0.06 11.96
C PHE A 202 -5.91 -1.17 11.36
N MET A 203 -6.69 -1.93 12.12
CA MET A 203 -7.29 -3.17 11.62
C MET A 203 -8.12 -2.94 10.36
N THR A 204 -8.86 -1.84 10.28
CA THR A 204 -9.68 -1.52 9.11
C THR A 204 -9.44 -0.10 8.63
N GLY A 205 -8.28 0.07 8.00
CA GLY A 205 -7.90 1.28 7.29
C GLY A 205 -9.00 1.74 6.33
N ARG A 206 -9.39 3.02 6.44
CA ARG A 206 -10.53 3.58 5.70
C ARG A 206 -10.33 3.71 4.20
N TRP A 207 -9.09 3.55 3.72
CA TRP A 207 -8.72 3.58 2.31
C TRP A 207 -8.49 2.17 1.74
N ALA A 208 -8.68 1.12 2.54
CA ALA A 208 -8.58 -0.27 2.07
C ALA A 208 -9.55 -0.52 0.91
N GLY A 209 -9.00 -1.03 -0.19
CA GLY A 209 -9.71 -1.31 -1.43
C GLY A 209 -10.03 -0.11 -2.32
N GLN A 210 -9.52 1.08 -2.01
CA GLN A 210 -9.80 2.34 -2.73
C GLN A 210 -8.66 2.74 -3.67
N ARG A 211 -8.96 3.65 -4.60
CA ARG A 211 -8.03 4.13 -5.62
C ARG A 211 -7.04 5.14 -5.05
N ILE A 212 -5.74 4.81 -5.12
CA ILE A 212 -4.67 5.62 -4.53
C ILE A 212 -3.73 6.17 -5.59
N ALA A 213 -3.28 7.42 -5.43
CA ALA A 213 -2.24 8.00 -6.25
C ALA A 213 -1.33 8.92 -5.43
N ILE A 214 -0.14 9.23 -5.94
CA ILE A 214 0.72 10.30 -5.44
C ILE A 214 0.86 11.34 -6.56
N ARG A 215 0.45 12.59 -6.31
CA ARG A 215 0.47 13.67 -7.32
C ARG A 215 1.18 14.91 -6.80
N GLU A 216 1.75 15.69 -7.71
CA GLU A 216 2.21 17.05 -7.40
C GLU A 216 1.01 17.92 -7.01
N LYS A 217 1.08 18.60 -5.86
CA LYS A 217 0.00 19.41 -5.28
C LYS A 217 -0.55 20.44 -6.28
N GLU A 218 0.35 21.12 -6.99
CA GLU A 218 0.02 22.16 -7.97
C GLU A 218 -0.73 21.63 -9.21
N LYS A 219 -0.75 20.32 -9.43
CA LYS A 219 -1.44 19.67 -10.58
C LYS A 219 -2.79 19.07 -10.20
N ILE A 220 -3.20 19.18 -8.94
CA ILE A 220 -4.49 18.65 -8.50
C ILE A 220 -5.54 19.72 -8.75
N GLU A 221 -6.41 19.47 -9.71
CA GLU A 221 -7.56 20.33 -9.98
C GLU A 221 -8.52 20.33 -8.79
N ASP A 222 -9.03 21.52 -8.45
CA ASP A 222 -10.05 21.70 -7.42
C ASP A 222 -9.65 21.11 -6.05
N LEU A 223 -8.38 21.23 -5.66
CA LEU A 223 -7.86 20.71 -4.39
C LEU A 223 -8.64 21.23 -3.16
N ASP A 224 -9.18 22.45 -3.23
CA ASP A 224 -10.00 23.05 -2.16
C ASP A 224 -11.29 22.25 -1.89
N SER A 225 -11.75 21.43 -2.84
CA SER A 225 -12.88 20.50 -2.65
C SER A 225 -12.49 19.19 -1.96
N TRP A 226 -11.20 18.92 -1.79
CA TRP A 226 -10.70 17.71 -1.17
C TRP A 226 -10.58 17.88 0.33
N ARG A 227 -10.80 16.78 1.06
CA ARG A 227 -10.65 16.75 2.51
C ARG A 227 -9.23 16.38 2.90
N ASP A 228 -8.55 17.30 3.57
CA ASP A 228 -7.34 16.98 4.33
C ASP A 228 -7.71 16.08 5.51
N ILE A 229 -7.13 14.89 5.59
CA ILE A 229 -7.31 14.00 6.75
C ILE A 229 -6.02 13.84 7.57
N THR A 230 -5.00 14.64 7.28
CA THR A 230 -3.64 14.38 7.75
C THR A 230 -3.52 14.43 9.27
N GLU A 231 -4.07 15.46 9.91
CA GLU A 231 -4.00 15.64 11.37
C GLU A 231 -4.56 14.42 12.11
N ARG A 232 -5.75 13.95 11.70
CA ARG A 232 -6.36 12.75 12.25
C ARG A 232 -5.47 11.51 12.08
N VAL A 233 -4.87 11.33 10.91
CA VAL A 233 -4.01 10.15 10.66
C VAL A 233 -2.72 10.23 11.47
N VAL A 234 -2.20 11.43 11.72
CA VAL A 234 -1.06 11.65 12.63
C VAL A 234 -1.47 11.28 14.06
N GLU A 235 -2.63 11.72 14.55
CA GLU A 235 -3.15 11.36 15.87
C GLU A 235 -3.30 9.83 16.02
N ASP A 236 -3.92 9.16 15.04
CA ASP A 236 -4.08 7.69 15.03
C ASP A 236 -2.72 6.96 15.12
N ILE A 237 -1.66 7.52 14.50
CA ILE A 237 -0.30 6.95 14.55
C ILE A 237 0.39 7.25 15.88
N GLU A 238 0.27 8.47 16.40
CA GLU A 238 0.87 8.84 17.68
C GLU A 238 0.25 8.04 18.84
N GLU A 239 -1.06 7.80 18.82
CA GLU A 239 -1.74 6.93 19.78
C GLU A 239 -1.17 5.51 19.75
N TYR A 240 -0.92 4.95 18.56
CA TYR A 240 -0.29 3.64 18.45
C TYR A 240 1.14 3.63 19.02
N VAL A 241 1.97 4.61 18.65
CA VAL A 241 3.37 4.69 19.08
C VAL A 241 3.51 4.86 20.60
N LEU A 242 2.55 5.51 21.26
CA LEU A 242 2.57 5.69 22.72
C LEU A 242 2.16 4.43 23.50
N ASN A 243 1.46 3.49 22.87
CA ASN A 243 0.91 2.30 23.52
C ASN A 243 1.76 1.03 23.32
N ASP A 244 2.75 1.05 22.42
CA ASP A 244 3.74 -0.02 22.17
C ASP A 244 5.05 0.19 22.96
#